data_AF-A0A453HPA3-F1
#
_entry.id   AF-A0A453HPA3-F1
#
_cell.length_a   1.000
_cell.length_b   1.000
_cell.length_c   1.000
_cell.angle_alpha   90.00
_cell.angle_beta   90.00
_cell.angle_gamma   90.00
#
_symmetry.space_group_name_H-M   'P 1'
#
loop_
_entity.id
_entity.type
_entity.pdbx_description
1 polymer ?
#
loop_
_entity_poly.entity_id
_entity_poly.type
_entity_poly.pdbx_seq_one_letter_code
_entity_poly.pdbx_strand_id
1 'polypeptide(L)'
;MNKVATYRIYLTRSLPSLSYSVCLMEKLHLLALLLPILLGLPLLYIWDILWMRPERLRKKLRKQGVRGPRPTLFYGNTQEMKRIRQEAVSAQKQDTSNYISTLFPHFLIWRETYGM
;
A
#
# COMPACT_ATOMS: atom_id res chain seq x y z
N MET A 1 32.17 55.93 24.45
CA MET A 1 32.39 54.74 23.59
C MET A 1 32.43 55.19 22.14
N ASN A 2 33.45 54.82 21.37
CA ASN A 2 33.57 55.21 19.97
C ASN A 2 32.59 54.40 19.12
N LYS A 3 31.90 55.03 18.15
CA LYS A 3 30.89 54.37 17.29
C LYS A 3 31.45 53.09 16.66
N VAL A 4 32.72 53.11 16.28
CA VAL A 4 33.45 51.96 15.72
C VAL A 4 33.46 50.75 16.66
N ALA A 5 33.71 50.96 17.96
CA ALA A 5 33.71 49.87 18.94
C ALA A 5 32.32 49.25 19.11
N THR A 6 31.29 50.10 19.11
CA THR A 6 29.88 49.68 19.18
C THR A 6 29.52 48.82 17.97
N TYR A 7 29.81 49.25 16.74
CA TYR A 7 29.53 48.47 15.53
C TYR A 7 30.25 47.13 15.50
N ARG A 8 31.50 47.07 15.98
CA ARG A 8 32.25 45.81 16.06
C ARG A 8 31.59 44.81 17.00
N ILE A 9 31.11 45.25 18.16
CA ILE A 9 30.40 44.40 19.13
C ILE A 9 29.09 43.87 18.53
N TYR A 10 28.30 44.71 17.85
CA TYR A 10 27.08 44.29 17.16
C TYR A 10 27.37 43.27 16.05
N LEU A 11 28.41 43.50 15.25
CA LEU A 11 28.80 42.62 14.16
C LEU A 11 29.26 41.25 14.68
N THR A 12 30.12 41.22 15.71
CA THR A 12 30.59 39.97 16.32
C THR A 12 29.48 39.18 17.00
N ARG A 13 28.43 39.85 17.49
CA ARG A 13 27.29 39.18 18.12
C ARG A 13 26.28 38.63 17.10
N SER A 14 26.16 39.26 15.93
CA SER A 14 25.22 38.89 14.86
C SER A 14 25.73 37.76 13.93
N LEU A 15 27.04 37.75 13.64
CA LEU A 15 27.68 36.75 12.77
C LEU A 15 27.40 35.27 13.17
N PRO A 16 27.56 34.84 14.43
CA PRO A 16 27.28 33.45 14.80
C PRO A 16 25.80 33.11 14.64
N SER A 17 24.87 34.00 15.00
CA SER A 17 23.43 33.74 14.81
C SER A 17 23.06 33.56 13.34
N LEU A 18 23.64 34.36 12.43
CA LEU A 18 23.42 34.20 10.99
C LEU A 18 23.98 32.86 10.49
N SER A 19 25.16 32.47 10.98
CA SER A 19 25.78 31.18 10.65
C SER A 19 24.94 30.00 11.11
N TYR A 20 24.33 30.07 12.30
CA TYR A 20 23.42 29.04 12.79
C TYR A 20 22.14 28.97 11.97
N SER A 21 21.56 30.12 11.60
CA SER A 21 20.37 30.17 10.75
C SER A 21 20.63 29.60 9.36
N VAL A 22 21.77 29.92 8.74
CA VAL A 22 22.16 29.36 7.43
C VAL A 22 22.38 27.83 7.53
N CYS A 23 23.09 27.36 8.55
CA CYS A 23 23.28 25.93 8.79
C CYS A 23 21.96 25.19 9.05
N LEU A 24 21.05 25.78 9.82
CA LEU A 24 19.72 25.22 10.10
C LEU A 24 18.90 25.10 8.82
N MET A 25 18.90 26.12 7.97
CA MET A 25 18.18 26.14 6.69
C MET A 25 18.73 25.09 5.70
N GLU A 26 20.04 24.83 5.72
CA GLU A 26 20.67 23.78 4.92
C GLU A 26 20.24 22.37 5.40
N LYS A 27 20.24 22.14 6.73
CA LYS A 27 19.76 20.87 7.30
C LYS A 27 18.28 20.63 7.03
N LEU A 28 17.46 21.68 7.08
CA LEU A 28 16.02 21.59 6.76
C LEU A 28 15.78 21.25 5.28
N HIS A 29 16.54 21.83 4.35
CA HIS A 29 16.46 21.47 2.92
C HIS A 29 16.85 20.01 2.68
N LEU A 30 17.94 19.55 3.31
CA LEU A 30 18.37 18.15 3.18
C LEU A 30 17.32 17.17 3.73
N LEU A 31 16.72 17.47 4.89
CA LEU A 31 15.63 16.67 5.44
C LEU A 31 14.41 16.66 4.52
N ALA A 32 14.03 17.82 3.97
CA ALA A 32 12.89 17.94 3.07
C ALA A 32 13.07 17.13 1.76
N LEU A 33 14.31 16.97 1.29
CA LEU A 33 14.61 16.12 0.12
C LEU A 33 14.72 14.63 0.48
N LEU A 34 15.24 14.30 1.66
CA LEU A 34 15.51 12.92 2.05
C LEU A 34 14.24 12.19 2.51
N LEU A 35 13.34 12.88 3.20
CA LEU A 35 12.08 12.34 3.69
C LEU A 35 11.15 11.75 2.61
N PRO A 36 10.87 12.42 1.47
CA PRO A 36 10.04 11.86 0.41
C PRO A 36 10.72 10.70 -0.31
N ILE A 37 12.05 10.64 -0.35
CA ILE A 37 12.76 9.49 -0.92
C ILE A 37 12.60 8.29 0.01
N LEU A 38 12.85 8.49 1.31
CA LEU A 38 12.78 7.44 2.31
C LEU A 38 11.36 6.87 2.48
N LEU A 39 10.33 7.71 2.38
CA LEU A 39 8.93 7.28 2.49
C LEU A 39 8.30 6.93 1.13
N GLY A 40 8.61 7.69 0.08
CA GLY A 40 8.00 7.54 -1.24
C GLY A 40 8.44 6.28 -1.97
N LEU A 41 9.73 5.96 -1.98
CA LEU A 41 10.22 4.74 -2.62
C LEU A 41 9.59 3.45 -2.08
N PRO A 42 9.53 3.20 -0.76
CA PRO A 42 8.86 2.02 -0.24
C PRO A 42 7.36 2.04 -0.49
N LEU A 43 6.69 3.20 -0.44
CA LEU A 43 5.26 3.30 -0.79
C LEU A 43 5.00 2.91 -2.24
N LEU A 44 5.82 3.40 -3.18
CA LEU A 44 5.75 3.02 -4.60
C LEU A 44 6.01 1.53 -4.82
N TYR A 45 7.00 0.98 -4.10
CA TYR A 45 7.32 -0.44 -4.16
C TYR A 45 6.16 -1.32 -3.64
N ILE A 46 5.58 -0.95 -2.49
CA ILE A 46 4.40 -1.61 -1.93
C ILE A 46 3.24 -1.52 -2.91
N TRP A 47 3.02 -0.36 -3.55
CA TRP A 47 1.98 -0.19 -4.57
C TRP A 47 2.20 -1.09 -5.80
N ASP A 48 3.43 -1.21 -6.30
CA ASP A 48 3.73 -2.12 -7.43
C ASP A 48 3.43 -3.57 -7.06
N ILE A 49 3.83 -4.01 -5.86
CA ILE A 49 3.60 -5.38 -5.41
C ILE A 49 2.12 -5.66 -5.18
N LEU A 50 1.44 -4.77 -4.44
CA LEU A 50 0.07 -4.99 -4.00
C LEU A 50 -0.95 -4.79 -5.13
N TRP A 51 -0.64 -3.98 -6.14
CA TRP A 51 -1.58 -3.64 -7.20
C TRP A 51 -1.10 -4.03 -8.60
N MET A 52 0.07 -3.57 -9.02
CA MET A 52 0.52 -3.72 -10.42
C MET A 52 0.83 -5.18 -10.78
N ARG A 53 1.47 -5.95 -9.88
CA ARG A 53 1.75 -7.37 -10.10
C ARG A 53 0.47 -8.22 -10.20
N PRO A 54 -0.48 -8.17 -9.24
CA PRO A 54 -1.70 -8.97 -9.34
C PRO A 54 -2.57 -8.55 -10.52
N GLU A 55 -2.65 -7.25 -10.85
CA GLU A 55 -3.45 -6.82 -12.01
C GLU A 55 -2.85 -7.30 -13.34
N ARG A 56 -1.51 -7.36 -13.46
CA ARG A 56 -0.85 -7.98 -14.63
C ARG A 56 -1.22 -9.45 -14.79
N LEU A 57 -1.23 -10.21 -13.69
CA LEU A 57 -1.66 -11.61 -13.70
C LEU A 57 -3.15 -11.75 -14.06
N ARG A 58 -4.01 -10.94 -13.44
CA ARG A 58 -5.46 -10.91 -13.72
C ARG A 58 -5.76 -10.59 -15.17
N LYS A 59 -5.03 -9.65 -15.78
CA LYS A 59 -5.15 -9.34 -17.21
C LYS A 59 -4.84 -10.54 -18.10
N LYS A 60 -3.81 -11.33 -17.76
CA LYS A 60 -3.48 -12.57 -18.49
C LYS A 60 -4.60 -13.61 -18.35
N LEU A 61 -5.11 -13.83 -17.13
CA LEU A 61 -6.21 -14.76 -16.87
C LEU A 61 -7.50 -14.34 -17.61
N ARG A 62 -7.84 -13.05 -17.59
CA ARG A 62 -9.01 -12.52 -18.31
C ARG A 62 -8.92 -12.72 -19.81
N LYS A 63 -7.71 -12.62 -20.40
CA LYS A 63 -7.48 -12.93 -21.82
C LYS A 63 -7.68 -14.42 -22.13
N GLN A 64 -7.50 -15.30 -21.15
CA GLN A 64 -7.77 -16.74 -21.28
C GLN A 64 -9.25 -17.09 -21.01
N GLY A 65 -10.12 -16.10 -20.80
CA GLY A 65 -11.53 -16.30 -20.47
C GLY A 65 -11.81 -16.40 -18.97
N VAL A 66 -10.79 -16.52 -18.13
CA VAL A 66 -10.93 -16.64 -16.67
C VAL A 66 -11.16 -15.25 -16.06
N ARG A 67 -12.43 -14.89 -15.88
CA ARG A 67 -12.82 -13.56 -15.40
C ARG A 67 -12.64 -13.39 -13.90
N GLY A 68 -13.05 -14.41 -13.14
CA GLY A 68 -12.90 -14.52 -11.69
C GLY A 68 -13.61 -13.43 -10.87
N PRO A 69 -13.65 -13.59 -9.55
CA PRO A 69 -14.21 -12.61 -8.61
C PRO A 69 -13.46 -11.27 -8.62
N ARG A 70 -14.19 -10.22 -8.21
CA ARG A 70 -13.66 -8.84 -8.14
C ARG A 70 -12.60 -8.76 -7.03
N PRO A 71 -11.44 -8.12 -7.29
CA PRO A 71 -10.40 -8.00 -6.28
C PRO A 71 -10.84 -6.97 -5.23
N THR A 72 -10.74 -7.33 -3.98
CA THR A 72 -10.90 -6.43 -2.83
C THR A 72 -9.55 -6.18 -2.18
N LEU A 73 -9.30 -4.94 -1.76
CA LEU A 73 -8.06 -4.56 -1.09
C LEU A 73 -7.98 -5.20 0.31
N PHE A 74 -6.74 -5.47 0.76
CA PHE A 74 -6.35 -6.06 2.05
C PHE A 74 -6.73 -7.52 2.30
N TYR A 75 -7.99 -7.89 2.18
CA TYR A 75 -8.45 -9.26 2.49
C TYR A 75 -8.61 -10.14 1.24
N GLY A 76 -8.59 -9.54 0.05
CA GLY A 76 -8.96 -10.24 -1.18
C GLY A 76 -10.31 -10.94 -1.04
N ASN A 77 -10.48 -12.03 -1.77
CA ASN A 77 -11.75 -12.76 -1.81
C ASN A 77 -11.96 -13.65 -0.58
N THR A 78 -11.08 -13.61 0.41
CA THR A 78 -11.10 -14.53 1.57
C THR A 78 -12.36 -14.34 2.43
N GLN A 79 -12.84 -13.10 2.57
CA GLN A 79 -14.09 -12.82 3.28
C GLN A 79 -15.30 -13.40 2.53
N GLU A 80 -15.32 -13.27 1.20
CA GLU A 80 -16.35 -13.88 0.35
C GLU A 80 -16.30 -15.41 0.44
N MET A 81 -15.11 -16.00 0.38
CA MET A 81 -14.92 -17.45 0.56
C MET A 81 -15.45 -17.94 1.92
N LYS A 82 -15.20 -17.18 3.00
CA LYS A 82 -15.71 -17.50 4.34
C LYS A 82 -17.23 -17.43 4.39
N ARG A 83 -17.83 -16.39 3.81
CA ARG A 83 -19.28 -16.23 3.72
C ARG A 83 -19.92 -17.37 2.95
N ILE A 84 -19.41 -17.67 1.75
CA ILE A 84 -19.89 -18.79 0.92
C ILE A 84 -19.76 -20.12 1.67
N ARG A 85 -18.65 -20.33 2.39
CA ARG A 85 -18.46 -21.55 3.18
C ARG A 85 -19.50 -21.66 4.30
N GLN A 86 -19.82 -20.58 4.99
CA GLN A 86 -20.83 -20.57 6.05
C GLN A 86 -22.23 -20.86 5.50
N GLU A 87 -22.59 -20.22 4.37
CA GLU A 87 -23.86 -20.45 3.68
C GLU A 87 -23.95 -21.90 3.16
N ALA A 88 -22.88 -22.43 2.57
CA ALA A 88 -22.83 -23.81 2.09
C ALA A 88 -22.98 -24.84 3.22
N VAL A 89 -22.31 -24.64 4.37
CA VAL A 89 -22.47 -25.51 5.55
C VAL A 89 -23.91 -25.50 6.06
N SER A 90 -24.60 -24.35 6.01
CA SER A 90 -26.01 -24.26 6.43
C SER A 90 -26.99 -24.92 5.45
N ALA A 91 -26.63 -25.00 4.17
CA ALA A 91 -27.46 -25.58 3.10
C ALA A 91 -27.16 -27.06 2.82
N GLN A 92 -26.13 -27.64 3.45
CA GLN A 92 -25.66 -28.98 3.11
C GLN A 92 -26.61 -30.06 3.61
N LYS A 93 -27.46 -30.58 2.70
CA LYS A 93 -28.00 -31.94 2.82
C LYS A 93 -26.86 -32.93 2.63
N GLN A 94 -26.87 -33.99 3.43
CA GLN A 94 -25.85 -35.03 3.54
C GLN A 94 -25.74 -35.83 2.23
N ASP A 95 -25.19 -35.23 1.19
CA ASP A 95 -24.92 -35.88 -0.10
C ASP A 95 -23.41 -36.18 -0.17
N THR A 96 -23.09 -37.43 0.15
CA THR A 96 -21.74 -37.95 0.35
C THR A 96 -20.92 -38.04 -0.95
N SER A 97 -21.55 -37.84 -2.12
CA SER A 97 -20.87 -38.03 -3.42
C SER A 97 -20.04 -36.82 -3.86
N ASN A 98 -20.37 -35.61 -3.39
CA ASN A 98 -19.72 -34.37 -3.82
C ASN A 98 -18.76 -33.81 -2.76
N TYR A 99 -17.57 -34.42 -2.63
CA TYR A 99 -16.53 -33.93 -1.72
C TYR A 99 -16.01 -32.53 -2.10
N ILE A 100 -16.05 -32.16 -3.39
CA ILE A 100 -15.61 -30.85 -3.90
C ILE A 100 -16.47 -29.70 -3.33
N SER A 101 -17.79 -29.85 -3.24
CA SER A 101 -18.67 -28.83 -2.67
C SER A 101 -18.45 -28.63 -1.17
N THR A 102 -17.95 -29.66 -0.49
CA THR A 102 -17.62 -29.62 0.94
C THR A 102 -16.29 -28.91 1.20
N LEU A 103 -15.27 -29.22 0.41
CA LEU A 103 -13.92 -28.66 0.58
C LEU A 103 -13.82 -27.23 0.02
N PHE A 104 -14.47 -26.98 -1.12
CA PHE A 104 -14.29 -25.77 -1.92
C PHE A 104 -15.62 -25.23 -2.50
N PRO A 105 -16.62 -24.91 -1.65
CA PRO A 105 -17.95 -24.46 -2.13
C PRO A 105 -17.89 -23.18 -2.97
N HIS A 106 -16.95 -22.28 -2.67
CA HIS A 106 -16.73 -21.02 -3.39
C HIS A 106 -16.32 -21.22 -4.85
N PHE A 107 -15.59 -22.29 -5.18
CA PHE A 107 -15.21 -22.55 -6.57
C PHE A 107 -16.40 -22.93 -7.45
N LEU A 108 -17.39 -23.64 -6.92
CA LEU A 108 -18.60 -23.99 -7.65
C LEU A 108 -19.42 -22.74 -7.98
N ILE A 109 -19.67 -21.90 -6.98
CA ILE A 109 -20.38 -20.63 -7.17
C ILE A 109 -19.65 -19.73 -8.17
N TRP A 110 -18.33 -19.61 -8.06
CA TRP A 110 -17.55 -18.77 -8.98
C TRP A 110 -17.50 -19.35 -10.39
N ARG A 111 -17.52 -20.67 -10.57
CA ARG A 111 -17.61 -21.28 -11.90
C ARG A 111 -18.93 -20.93 -12.57
N GLU A 112 -20.04 -21.05 -11.86
CA GLU A 112 -21.37 -20.68 -12.36
C GLU A 112 -21.48 -19.18 -12.64
N THR A 113 -20.98 -18.35 -11.74
CA THR A 113 -21.13 -16.88 -11.83
C THR A 113 -20.21 -16.24 -12.85
N TYR A 114 -18.97 -16.73 -12.97
CA TYR A 114 -17.92 -16.09 -13.76
C TYR A 114 -17.45 -16.91 -14.97
N GLY A 115 -17.94 -18.13 -15.14
CA GLY A 115 -17.60 -18.99 -16.27
C GLY A 115 -16.12 -19.38 -16.30
N MET A 116 -15.64 -20.00 -15.22
CA MET A 116 -14.33 -20.66 -15.21
C MET A 116 -14.32 -21.89 -16.13
#